data_AF-A0A957QAN7-F1
#
_entry.id   AF-A0A957QAN7-F1
#
_cell.length_a   1.000
_cell.length_b   1.000
_cell.length_c   1.000
_cell.angle_alpha   90.00
_cell.angle_beta   90.00
_cell.angle_gamma   90.00
#
_symmetry.space_group_name_H-M   'P 1'
#
loop_
_entity.id
_entity.type
_entity.pdbx_description
1 polymer ?
#
loop_
_entity_poly.entity_id
_entity_poly.type
_entity_poly.pdbx_seq_one_letter_code
_entity_poly.pdbx_strand_id
1 'polypeptide(L)'
;MTQPNAPLFRDPIYDGAADPTVIWNRQEQCWWLLYTNRRANVACPGLSWVHGTDIGVASSDDGGQSWRYRGILAELGFENGVLVCHRDRPFTLDLAPQMI
;
A
#
# COMPACT_ATOMS: atom_id res chain seq x y z
N MET A 1 -4.88 25.20 -8.15
CA MET A 1 -4.41 23.90 -7.61
C MET A 1 -3.08 23.59 -8.26
N THR A 2 -2.07 23.27 -7.46
CA THR A 2 -0.75 22.85 -7.94
C THR A 2 -0.81 21.39 -8.40
N GLN A 3 -0.20 21.08 -9.54
CA GLN A 3 -0.11 19.72 -10.06
C GLN A 3 0.85 18.90 -9.17
N PRO A 4 0.51 17.65 -8.79
CA PRO A 4 1.42 16.79 -8.04
C PRO A 4 2.63 16.39 -8.87
N ASN A 5 3.76 16.14 -8.21
CA ASN A 5 4.97 15.65 -8.87
C ASN A 5 4.77 14.22 -9.39
N ALA A 6 5.44 13.90 -10.50
CA ALA A 6 5.52 12.53 -11.00
C ALA A 6 6.81 11.86 -10.51
N PRO A 7 6.78 10.56 -10.15
CA PRO A 7 5.58 9.71 -10.04
C PRO A 7 4.72 10.10 -8.82
N LEU A 8 3.41 9.87 -8.91
CA LEU A 8 2.45 10.21 -7.85
C LEU A 8 2.80 9.51 -6.52
N PHE A 9 3.13 8.23 -6.59
CA PHE A 9 3.59 7.43 -5.46
C PHE A 9 4.51 6.31 -5.98
N ARG A 10 5.57 6.01 -5.22
CA ARG A 10 6.38 4.81 -5.40
C ARG A 10 6.37 4.04 -4.09
N ASP A 11 6.02 2.76 -4.19
CA ASP A 11 6.11 1.85 -3.06
C ASP A 11 7.58 1.70 -2.64
N PRO A 12 7.96 2.06 -1.40
CA PRO A 12 9.35 2.06 -0.99
C PRO A 12 9.95 0.66 -0.83
N ILE A 13 9.10 -0.39 -0.75
CA ILE A 13 9.55 -1.76 -0.51
C ILE A 13 9.86 -2.47 -1.83
N TYR A 14 8.88 -2.53 -2.73
CA TYR A 14 8.96 -3.32 -3.95
C TYR A 14 8.87 -2.54 -5.26
N ASP A 15 8.64 -1.22 -5.19
CA ASP A 15 8.43 -0.33 -6.36
C ASP A 15 7.31 -0.82 -7.30
N GLY A 16 6.38 -1.63 -6.79
CA GLY A 16 5.38 -2.35 -7.58
C GLY A 16 3.94 -2.02 -7.19
N ALA A 17 3.66 -0.76 -6.84
CA ALA A 17 2.29 -0.34 -6.55
C ALA A 17 1.40 -0.46 -7.80
N ALA A 18 0.31 -1.25 -7.70
CA ALA A 18 -0.63 -1.47 -8.79
C ALA A 18 -2.09 -1.43 -8.33
N ASP A 19 -2.99 -1.26 -9.29
CA ASP A 19 -4.45 -1.36 -9.09
C ASP A 19 -4.97 -0.47 -7.92
N PRO A 20 -4.62 0.83 -7.90
CA PRO A 20 -4.84 1.68 -6.73
C PRO A 20 -6.33 1.99 -6.50
N THR A 21 -6.70 2.10 -5.23
CA THR A 21 -7.95 2.69 -4.76
C THR A 21 -7.64 3.84 -3.81
N VAL A 22 -8.18 5.02 -4.09
CA VAL A 22 -8.01 6.23 -3.26
C VAL A 22 -9.31 6.54 -2.53
N ILE A 23 -9.25 6.68 -1.20
CA ILE A 23 -10.41 6.93 -0.34
C ILE A 23 -10.12 8.05 0.65
N TRP A 24 -11.14 8.85 0.99
CA TRP A 24 -11.03 9.81 2.09
C TRP A 24 -11.24 9.10 3.42
N ASN A 25 -10.23 9.09 4.28
CA ASN A 25 -10.38 8.62 5.66
C ASN A 25 -10.99 9.75 6.51
N ARG A 26 -12.24 9.59 6.92
CA ARG A 26 -12.98 10.59 7.72
C ARG A 26 -12.43 10.75 9.14
N GLN A 27 -11.84 9.72 9.72
CA GLN A 27 -11.31 9.73 11.08
C GLN A 27 -9.97 10.46 11.14
N GLU A 28 -9.07 10.18 10.19
CA GLU A 28 -7.75 10.83 10.11
C GLU A 28 -7.76 12.13 9.29
N GLN A 29 -8.89 12.46 8.64
CA GLN A 29 -9.04 13.61 7.76
C GLN A 29 -7.92 13.72 6.71
N CYS A 30 -7.56 12.58 6.10
CA CYS A 30 -6.56 12.51 5.05
C CYS A 30 -6.99 11.52 3.95
N TRP A 31 -6.37 11.63 2.78
CA TRP A 31 -6.53 10.66 1.71
C TRP A 31 -5.71 9.41 2.00
N TRP A 32 -6.29 8.24 1.74
CA TRP A 32 -5.64 6.94 1.82
C TRP A 32 -5.57 6.32 0.43
N LEU A 33 -4.45 5.70 0.12
CA LEU A 33 -4.17 4.95 -1.10
C LEU A 33 -3.95 3.50 -0.71
N LEU A 34 -4.80 2.61 -1.18
CA LEU A 34 -4.66 1.16 -1.05
C LEU A 34 -4.25 0.60 -2.42
N TYR A 35 -3.29 -0.32 -2.46
CA TYR A 35 -2.76 -0.84 -3.71
C TYR A 35 -2.31 -2.29 -3.59
N THR A 36 -2.37 -3.03 -4.69
CA THR A 36 -1.73 -4.35 -4.81
C THR A 36 -0.21 -4.16 -4.76
N ASN A 37 0.47 -4.77 -3.78
CA ASN A 37 1.90 -4.58 -3.54
C ASN A 37 2.73 -5.61 -4.33
N ARG A 38 2.84 -5.41 -5.64
CA ARG A 38 3.62 -6.32 -6.52
C ARG A 38 5.11 -6.23 -6.20
N ARG A 39 5.81 -7.35 -6.35
CA ARG A 39 7.23 -7.50 -5.98
C ARG A 39 8.16 -7.13 -7.15
N ALA A 40 7.99 -5.93 -7.72
CA ALA A 40 8.57 -5.55 -9.01
C ALA A 40 10.10 -5.49 -9.03
N ASN A 41 10.73 -5.21 -7.89
CA ASN A 41 12.19 -5.21 -7.72
C ASN A 41 12.79 -6.54 -7.24
N VAL A 42 11.99 -7.61 -7.12
CA VAL A 42 12.44 -8.93 -6.62
C VAL A 42 12.56 -9.92 -7.76
N ALA A 43 13.70 -10.60 -7.85
CA ALA A 43 13.90 -11.70 -8.78
C ALA A 43 12.97 -12.88 -8.41
N CYS A 44 12.04 -13.20 -9.32
CA CYS A 44 10.94 -14.13 -9.08
C CYS A 44 10.80 -15.09 -10.27
N PRO A 45 10.48 -16.39 -10.07
CA PRO A 45 10.16 -17.28 -11.16
C PRO A 45 8.90 -16.83 -11.92
N GLY A 46 9.01 -16.62 -13.23
CA GLY A 46 7.89 -16.28 -14.10
C GLY A 46 7.10 -15.06 -13.61
N LEU A 47 5.79 -15.23 -13.39
CA LEU A 47 4.87 -14.18 -12.94
C LEU A 47 4.62 -14.16 -11.43
N SER A 48 5.39 -14.90 -10.63
CA SER A 48 5.15 -14.98 -9.18
C SER A 48 5.26 -13.63 -8.45
N TRP A 49 5.91 -12.63 -9.06
CA TRP A 49 6.01 -11.28 -8.51
C TRP A 49 4.67 -10.50 -8.50
N VAL A 50 3.65 -10.93 -9.25
CA VAL A 50 2.31 -10.31 -9.26
C VAL A 50 1.24 -11.10 -8.51
N HIS A 51 1.47 -12.39 -8.23
CA HIS A 51 0.48 -13.28 -7.61
C HIS A 51 0.70 -13.41 -6.10
N GLY A 52 -0.39 -13.55 -5.33
CA GLY A 52 -0.31 -13.70 -3.87
C GLY A 52 0.48 -12.55 -3.22
N THR A 53 0.19 -11.32 -3.65
CA THR A 53 0.85 -10.09 -3.21
C THR A 53 -0.02 -9.36 -2.20
N ASP A 54 0.63 -8.74 -1.21
CA ASP A 54 -0.08 -8.09 -0.12
C ASP A 54 -0.81 -6.81 -0.58
N ILE A 55 -1.63 -6.25 0.30
CA ILE A 55 -2.24 -4.94 0.08
C ILE A 55 -1.45 -3.87 0.83
N GLY A 56 -0.74 -3.03 0.09
CA GLY A 56 -0.03 -1.88 0.64
C GLY A 56 -0.97 -0.71 0.90
N VAL A 57 -0.58 0.17 1.83
CA VAL A 57 -1.31 1.39 2.15
C VAL A 57 -0.37 2.58 2.27
N ALA A 58 -0.81 3.74 1.78
CA ALA A 58 -0.17 5.04 1.95
C ALA A 58 -1.22 6.12 2.25
N SER A 59 -0.82 7.28 2.78
CA SER A 59 -1.73 8.42 2.99
C SER A 59 -1.16 9.74 2.52
N SER A 60 -2.05 10.70 2.30
CA SER A 60 -1.73 12.09 1.97
C SER A 60 -2.65 13.04 2.75
N ASP A 61 -2.05 13.96 3.49
CA ASP A 61 -2.73 15.04 4.23
C ASP A 61 -2.67 16.40 3.50
N ASP A 62 -1.94 16.48 2.39
CA ASP A 62 -1.70 17.69 1.60
C ASP A 62 -2.51 17.74 0.29
N GLY A 63 -3.60 16.97 0.23
CA GLY A 63 -4.50 16.92 -0.93
C GLY A 63 -3.99 16.07 -2.09
N GLY A 64 -3.11 15.11 -1.83
CA GLY A 64 -2.56 14.19 -2.82
C GLY A 64 -1.25 14.66 -3.47
N GLN A 65 -0.59 15.68 -2.91
CA GLN A 65 0.68 16.19 -3.44
C GLN A 65 1.86 15.32 -3.03
N SER A 66 1.81 14.76 -1.82
CA SER A 66 2.78 13.78 -1.33
C SER A 66 2.09 12.62 -0.62
N TRP A 67 2.70 11.44 -0.68
CA TRP A 67 2.15 10.20 -0.16
C TRP A 67 3.17 9.51 0.75
N ARG A 68 2.77 9.28 2.00
CA ARG A 68 3.55 8.55 3.00
C ARG A 68 3.12 7.09 3.04
N TYR A 69 4.06 6.17 2.86
CA TYR A 69 3.83 4.74 3.06
C TYR A 69 3.46 4.45 4.53
N ARG A 70 2.44 3.62 4.73
CA ARG A 70 1.89 3.28 6.06
C ARG A 70 2.02 1.81 6.43
N GLY A 71 2.48 0.97 5.52
CA GLY A 71 2.64 -0.47 5.76
C GLY A 71 1.75 -1.33 4.87
N ILE A 72 1.48 -2.53 5.36
CA ILE A 72 0.64 -3.55 4.73
C ILE A 72 -0.65 -3.68 5.52
N LEU A 73 -1.79 -3.52 4.84
CA LEU A 73 -3.13 -3.59 5.43
C LEU A 73 -3.67 -5.03 5.50
N ALA A 74 -3.33 -5.84 4.50
CA ALA A 74 -3.75 -7.22 4.43
C ALA A 74 -2.63 -8.08 3.89
N GLU A 75 -2.15 -8.99 4.72
CA GLU A 75 -1.16 -10.00 4.35
C GLU A 75 -1.86 -11.15 3.62
N LEU A 76 -1.29 -11.52 2.48
CA LEU A 76 -1.66 -12.74 1.76
C LEU A 76 -0.66 -13.85 2.11
N GLY A 77 -1.19 -14.94 2.67
CA GLY A 77 -0.43 -16.14 3.01
C GLY A 77 -0.77 -17.31 2.10
N PHE A 78 0.09 -18.33 2.10
CA PHE A 78 -0.22 -19.65 1.55
C PHE A 78 -0.28 -20.67 2.68
N GLU A 79 -1.45 -21.27 2.87
CA GLU A 79 -1.69 -22.26 3.93
C GLU A 79 -2.28 -23.52 3.29
N ASN A 80 -1.62 -24.67 3.45
CA ASN A 80 -2.08 -25.97 2.94
C ASN A 80 -2.45 -25.98 1.44
N GLY A 81 -1.70 -25.25 0.61
CA GLY A 81 -1.95 -25.15 -0.84
C GLY A 81 -3.07 -24.16 -1.22
N VAL A 82 -3.60 -23.40 -0.26
CA VAL A 82 -4.64 -22.40 -0.48
C VAL A 82 -4.07 -21.01 -0.21
N LEU A 83 -4.38 -20.05 -1.10
CA LEU A 83 -4.09 -18.64 -0.86
C LEU A 83 -5.11 -18.08 0.15
N VAL A 84 -4.63 -17.58 1.28
CA VAL A 84 -5.45 -17.06 2.38
C VAL A 84 -5.17 -15.56 2.55
N CYS A 85 -6.23 -14.77 2.68
CA CYS A 85 -6.14 -13.36 3.04
C CYS A 85 -6.47 -13.22 4.52
N HIS A 86 -5.49 -12.84 5.33
CA HIS A 86 -5.69 -12.66 6.77
C HIS A 86 -6.21 -11.25 7.06
N ARG A 87 -7.50 -11.02 6.81
CA ARG A 87 -8.13 -9.71 7.05
C ARG A 87 -8.18 -9.32 8.53
N ASP A 88 -8.21 -10.31 9.41
CA ASP A 88 -8.38 -10.11 10.85
C ASP A 88 -7.06 -10.28 11.64
N ARG A 89 -5.93 -10.57 10.97
CA ARG A 89 -4.64 -10.62 11.68
C ARG A 89 -4.25 -9.19 12.09
N PRO A 90 -3.71 -9.00 13.30
CA PRO A 90 -3.13 -7.72 13.68
C PRO A 90 -2.03 -7.35 12.70
N PHE A 91 -2.08 -6.12 12.19
CA PHE A 91 -1.03 -5.55 11.36
C PHE A 91 -0.60 -4.21 11.96
N THR A 92 0.65 -3.82 11.71
CA THR A 92 1.19 -2.56 12.18
C THR A 92 1.03 -1.52 11.10
N LEU A 93 0.20 -0.51 11.37
CA LEU A 93 0.23 0.73 10.59
C LEU A 93 1.19 1.71 11.24
N ASP A 94 1.97 2.39 10.41
CA ASP A 94 2.59 3.64 10.85
C ASP A 94 1.49 4.71 10.97
N LEU A 95 0.95 4.81 12.18
CA LEU A 95 -0.07 5.79 12.57
C LEU A 95 0.53 7.03 13.23
N ALA A 96 1.85 7.20 13.23
CA ALA A 96 2.50 8.27 13.97
C ALA A 96 1.84 9.63 13.63
N PRO A 97 1.14 10.27 14.61
CA PRO A 97 0.54 11.57 14.40
C PRO A 97 1.62 12.59 14.06
N GLN A 98 1.30 13.56 13.20
CA GLN A 98 2.17 14.71 13.03
C GLN A 98 2.27 15.47 14.36
N MET A 99 3.48 15.53 14.92
CA MET A 99 3.86 16.68 15.73
C MET A 99 3.92 17.86 14.76
N ILE A 100 2.96 18.78 14.93
CA ILE A 100 2.90 20.08 14.26
C ILE A 100 4.09 20.94 14.70
#